data_AF-A0A8C6MJ33-F1
#
_entry.id   AF-A0A8C6MJ33-F1
#
_cell.length_a   1.000
_cell.length_b   1.000
_cell.length_c   1.000
_cell.angle_alpha   90.00
_cell.angle_beta   90.00
_cell.angle_gamma   90.00
#
_symmetry.space_group_name_H-M   'P 1'
#
loop_
_entity.id
_entity.type
_entity.pdbx_description
1 polymer ?
#
loop_
_entity_poly.entity_id
_entity_poly.type
_entity_poly.pdbx_seq_one_letter_code
_entity_poly.pdbx_strand_id
1 'polypeptide(L)'
;MEDKTVSIQPHFNVGNLQRYLSMKLGVSNDDTFTVRQYSVGQSNPTFFIQTTSNSYVLKMRPRDELIPGVQKMETEYLIQKTLFSAGFPVPKAICYCSDVEVIGTEFYVMDHVKVSLFTWVKSSYLAYTLCVCVCVCVCVCFPPCAGVPAASDLISVYCRCRGIPSDSLPQLNFFLALSAFKVLVAQVYNTFIFIIVLQLQHYCPFLNVELRFASPIHQSETICVFFDLRIQEKAKEVGLWNLFLPAVNGLTQVDYAYIAEETGRCFFAPEVFNCQAPDTANMEVLHMFGSEEQKKKWLEPLLRGEIRSCFCMTEPGVPSSDEANMECILHRDEEDYVINSTKWWCSGAGNPKCKVAVVMCRSSRDVSSRHGQHSMILVPMETPGVKLIRPLTVFGQDDAIHGGHFEVHFENVRVPASNIILGEGRGFEIAQRRLGPGRLHHSMRAVGLAEHALELLCQRAASRQTFGKKLHQHEVVAHWIAESRLMIEQTRLLTLYAAHSLDTLGSRAARKQVAMIKVAAARMSCKVVDIAIQYSYARTLRIADGPDEVHLSSIASLELKDQLRKSQAKL
;
A
#
# COMPACT_ATOMS: atom_id res chain seq x y z
N MET A 1 32.45 11.92 8.62
CA MET A 1 32.31 13.39 8.44
C MET A 1 33.54 14.18 8.92
N GLU A 2 34.56 13.57 9.55
CA GLU A 2 35.80 14.29 9.94
C GLU A 2 36.51 14.96 8.75
N ASP A 3 36.50 14.35 7.56
CA ASP A 3 37.14 14.85 6.33
C ASP A 3 36.48 16.08 5.67
N LYS A 4 35.50 16.74 6.32
CA LYS A 4 34.79 17.91 5.77
C LYS A 4 34.75 19.13 6.69
N THR A 5 35.53 19.14 7.76
CA THR A 5 35.69 20.35 8.60
C THR A 5 36.75 21.27 8.00
N VAL A 6 36.52 22.58 8.06
CA VAL A 6 37.52 23.59 7.65
C VAL A 6 37.97 24.31 8.91
N SER A 7 39.27 24.54 9.04
CA SER A 7 39.85 25.36 10.12
C SER A 7 39.59 26.85 9.85
N ILE A 8 38.32 27.25 9.90
CA ILE A 8 37.92 28.66 9.89
C ILE A 8 37.79 29.10 11.34
N GLN A 9 38.40 30.23 11.71
CA GLN A 9 38.17 30.81 13.01
C GLN A 9 36.69 31.20 13.14
N PRO A 10 35.97 30.70 14.15
CA PRO A 10 34.57 31.05 14.34
C PRO A 10 34.42 32.56 14.58
N HIS A 11 33.45 33.20 13.92
CA HIS A 11 33.13 34.62 14.13
C HIS A 11 32.36 34.89 15.44
N PHE A 12 32.63 34.14 16.52
CA PHE A 12 32.03 34.31 17.84
C PHE A 12 33.03 34.03 18.96
N ASN A 13 32.73 34.51 20.17
CA ASN A 13 33.63 34.38 21.32
C ASN A 13 33.64 32.94 21.85
N VAL A 14 34.69 32.20 21.49
CA VAL A 14 34.89 30.79 21.90
C VAL A 14 35.05 30.66 23.42
N GLY A 15 35.66 31.64 24.10
CA GLY A 15 35.83 31.61 25.56
C GLY A 15 34.51 31.71 26.32
N ASN A 16 33.58 32.53 25.84
CA ASN A 16 32.22 32.61 26.40
C ASN A 16 31.45 31.29 26.17
N LEU A 17 31.56 30.71 24.97
CA LEU A 17 30.96 29.42 24.66
C LEU A 17 31.52 28.30 25.57
N GLN A 18 32.84 28.26 25.76
CA GLN A 18 33.50 27.28 26.62
C GLN A 18 33.01 27.43 28.07
N ARG A 19 32.93 28.64 28.61
CA ARG A 19 32.40 28.88 29.97
C ARG A 19 30.95 28.42 30.10
N TYR A 20 30.10 28.74 29.12
CA TYR A 20 28.70 28.32 29.10
C TYR A 20 28.55 26.79 29.06
N LEU A 21 29.28 26.12 28.16
CA LEU A 21 29.21 24.67 28.02
C LEU A 21 29.85 23.94 29.20
N SER A 22 30.88 24.49 29.83
CA SER A 22 31.48 23.91 31.05
C SER A 22 30.45 23.83 32.18
N MET A 23 29.62 24.86 32.35
CA MET A 23 28.52 24.83 33.33
C MET A 23 27.38 23.87 32.95
N LYS A 24 27.09 23.68 31.67
CA LYS A 24 25.94 22.87 31.21
C LYS A 24 26.26 21.40 30.96
N LEU A 25 27.48 21.10 30.53
CA LEU A 25 27.95 19.78 30.12
C LEU A 25 28.94 19.17 31.13
N GLY A 26 29.38 19.94 32.13
CA GLY A 26 30.38 19.49 33.11
C GLY A 26 31.78 19.33 32.52
N VAL A 27 32.10 20.07 31.44
CA VAL A 27 33.43 20.09 30.81
C VAL A 27 34.39 20.84 31.73
N SER A 28 35.61 20.31 31.95
CA SER A 28 36.61 20.97 32.79
C SER A 28 37.18 22.19 32.07
N ASN A 29 37.52 23.27 32.80
CA ASN A 29 38.19 24.43 32.22
C ASN A 29 39.59 24.11 31.67
N ASP A 30 40.19 22.99 32.09
CA ASP A 30 41.50 22.51 31.64
C ASP A 30 41.42 21.60 30.39
N ASP A 31 40.22 21.33 29.86
CA ASP A 31 40.04 20.49 28.67
C ASP A 31 40.47 21.22 27.38
N THR A 32 41.07 20.48 26.45
CA THR A 32 41.32 20.94 25.09
C THR A 32 40.01 21.25 24.36
N PHE A 33 39.61 22.52 24.32
CA PHE A 33 38.39 22.98 23.68
C PHE A 33 38.68 23.52 22.27
N THR A 34 38.38 22.72 21.25
CA THR A 34 38.56 23.14 19.84
C THR A 34 37.23 23.25 19.12
N VAL A 35 37.09 24.28 18.29
CA VAL A 35 35.89 24.55 17.50
C VAL A 35 36.28 24.65 16.04
N ARG A 36 35.60 23.90 15.17
CA ARG A 36 35.82 23.91 13.71
C ARG A 36 34.49 24.00 12.98
N GLN A 37 34.43 24.73 11.87
CA GLN A 37 33.19 24.84 11.09
C GLN A 37 33.10 23.72 10.05
N TYR A 38 31.89 23.19 9.81
CA TYR A 38 31.66 22.27 8.69
C TYR A 38 31.60 23.03 7.36
N SER A 39 32.19 22.45 6.29
CA SER A 39 32.16 23.02 4.93
C SER A 39 30.79 22.96 4.23
N VAL A 40 29.83 22.22 4.78
CA VAL A 40 28.52 21.94 4.16
C VAL A 40 27.39 22.18 5.19
N GLY A 41 26.36 22.94 4.83
CA GLY A 41 25.21 23.25 5.71
C GLY A 41 24.78 24.72 5.65
N GLN A 42 24.33 25.20 4.48
CA GLN A 42 24.19 26.64 4.20
C GLN A 42 23.03 27.36 4.92
N SER A 43 22.04 26.66 5.47
CA SER A 43 20.86 27.30 6.08
C SER A 43 21.08 27.75 7.53
N ASN A 44 21.83 26.99 8.33
CA ASN A 44 22.19 27.30 9.72
C ASN A 44 23.67 26.93 9.97
N PRO A 45 24.56 27.89 10.30
CA PRO A 45 25.96 27.62 10.56
C PRO A 45 26.15 26.51 11.61
N THR A 46 26.94 25.49 11.24
CA THR A 46 27.16 24.28 12.03
C THR A 46 28.64 24.10 12.37
N PHE A 47 28.95 23.87 13.65
CA PHE A 47 30.29 23.79 14.20
C PHE A 47 30.50 22.46 14.92
N PHE A 48 31.66 21.86 14.70
CA PHE A 48 32.18 20.74 15.46
C PHE A 48 32.92 21.27 16.69
N ILE A 49 32.58 20.76 17.87
CA ILE A 49 33.26 21.07 19.13
C ILE A 49 33.90 19.79 19.62
N GLN A 50 35.19 19.83 19.92
CA GLN A 50 35.91 18.71 20.50
C GLN A 50 36.49 19.13 21.84
N THR A 51 36.20 18.34 22.87
CA THR A 51 36.81 18.41 24.19
C THR A 51 37.80 17.24 24.36
N THR A 52 38.49 17.16 25.50
CA THR A 52 39.41 16.05 25.80
C THR A 52 38.72 14.69 25.85
N SER A 53 37.46 14.65 26.30
CA SER A 53 36.70 13.41 26.53
C SER A 53 35.59 13.16 25.52
N ASN A 54 35.05 14.20 24.90
CA ASN A 54 33.83 14.11 24.09
C ASN A 54 33.89 14.99 22.84
N SER A 55 32.91 14.79 21.97
CA SER A 55 32.71 15.66 20.81
C SER A 55 31.24 15.99 20.62
N TYR A 56 30.97 17.22 20.16
CA TYR A 56 29.64 17.80 20.06
C TYR A 56 29.48 18.53 18.73
N VAL A 57 28.22 18.79 18.37
CA VAL A 57 27.85 19.65 17.24
C VAL A 57 27.01 20.81 17.74
N LEU A 58 27.43 22.02 17.40
CA LEU A 58 26.70 23.25 17.66
C LEU A 58 26.06 23.76 16.37
N LYS A 59 24.77 24.08 16.43
CA LYS A 59 24.06 24.80 15.37
C LYS A 59 23.60 26.14 15.90
N MET A 60 23.82 27.18 15.10
CA MET A 60 23.38 28.53 15.43
C MET A 60 22.61 29.16 14.29
N ARG A 61 21.86 30.21 14.62
CA ARG A 61 21.16 31.02 13.62
C ARG A 61 22.15 31.93 12.86
N PRO A 62 22.01 32.10 11.53
CA PRO A 62 22.79 33.09 10.76
C PRO A 62 22.64 34.51 11.31
N ARG A 63 23.69 35.32 11.21
CA ARG A 63 23.69 36.72 11.68
C ARG A 63 23.17 37.71 10.64
N ASP A 64 23.34 37.42 9.35
CA ASP A 64 22.91 38.31 8.26
C ASP A 64 21.52 37.94 7.75
N GLU A 65 20.69 38.97 7.55
CA GLU A 65 19.28 39.04 7.10
C GLU A 65 18.39 37.78 7.25
N LEU A 66 17.20 38.01 7.82
CA LEU A 66 16.09 37.05 7.87
C LEU A 66 15.74 36.51 6.47
N ILE A 67 16.36 35.41 6.06
CA ILE A 67 15.91 34.65 4.90
C ILE A 67 14.49 34.15 5.25
N PRO A 68 13.46 34.40 4.42
CA PRO A 68 12.13 33.86 4.64
C PRO A 68 12.19 32.33 4.72
N GLY A 69 11.88 31.74 5.87
CA GLY A 69 11.89 30.29 6.08
C GLY A 69 12.99 29.72 6.99
N VAL A 70 13.79 30.55 7.68
CA VAL A 70 14.68 30.09 8.76
C VAL A 70 13.82 29.62 9.95
N GLN A 71 13.91 28.34 10.31
CA GLN A 71 13.27 27.81 11.50
C GLN A 71 13.90 28.40 12.76
N LYS A 72 13.09 28.71 13.78
CA LYS A 72 13.59 29.15 15.08
C LYS A 72 14.48 28.05 15.69
N MET A 73 15.66 28.40 16.21
CA MET A 73 16.59 27.44 16.81
C MET A 73 15.96 26.64 17.94
N GLU A 74 15.10 27.27 18.73
CA GLU A 74 14.31 26.62 19.76
C GLU A 74 13.43 25.49 19.19
N THR A 75 12.78 25.72 18.05
CA THR A 75 11.93 24.73 17.38
C THR A 75 12.75 23.54 16.90
N GLU A 76 13.91 23.78 16.28
CA GLU A 76 14.81 22.71 15.84
C GLU A 76 15.33 21.89 17.04
N TYR A 77 15.71 22.54 18.12
CA TYR A 77 16.10 21.90 19.38
C TYR A 77 14.97 21.04 19.97
N LEU A 78 13.75 21.57 20.06
CA LEU A 78 12.61 20.85 20.61
C LEU A 78 12.23 19.64 19.76
N ILE A 79 12.27 19.76 18.42
CA ILE A 79 12.06 18.63 17.51
C ILE A 79 13.12 17.57 17.75
N GLN A 80 14.40 17.96 17.74
CA GLN A 80 15.53 17.04 17.92
C GLN A 80 15.47 16.31 19.27
N LYS A 81 15.17 17.04 20.36
CA LYS A 81 15.00 16.49 21.71
C LYS A 81 13.82 15.52 21.79
N THR A 82 12.68 15.88 21.18
CA THR A 82 11.47 15.04 21.18
C THR A 82 11.71 13.76 20.38
N LEU A 83 12.35 13.86 19.21
CA LEU A 83 12.72 12.70 18.39
C LEU A 83 13.66 11.76 19.14
N PHE A 84 14.69 12.29 19.81
CA PHE A 84 15.60 11.47 20.61
C PHE A 84 14.87 10.75 21.76
N SER A 85 14.04 11.47 22.53
CA SER A 85 13.25 10.89 23.62
C SER A 85 12.23 9.84 23.16
N ALA A 86 11.76 9.93 21.91
CA ALA A 86 10.88 8.96 21.27
C ALA A 86 11.64 7.76 20.67
N GLY A 87 12.97 7.67 20.83
CA GLY A 87 13.79 6.54 20.37
C GLY A 87 14.25 6.61 18.91
N PHE A 88 14.09 7.76 18.23
CA PHE A 88 14.61 7.95 16.87
C PHE A 88 16.15 8.02 16.87
N PRO A 89 16.83 7.48 15.84
CA PRO A 89 18.30 7.47 15.74
C PRO A 89 18.83 8.83 15.28
N VAL A 90 18.51 9.87 16.04
CA VAL A 90 19.00 11.24 15.84
C VAL A 90 19.98 11.60 16.95
N PRO A 91 20.94 12.52 16.74
CA PRO A 91 21.81 12.98 17.81
C PRO A 91 21.01 13.55 18.99
N LYS A 92 21.44 13.22 20.22
CA LYS A 92 20.82 13.74 21.44
C LYS A 92 21.01 15.25 21.50
N ALA A 93 19.92 16.02 21.50
CA ALA A 93 19.97 17.44 21.79
C ALA A 93 20.24 17.65 23.29
N ILE A 94 21.33 18.35 23.62
CA ILE A 94 21.81 18.46 25.00
C ILE A 94 21.32 19.75 25.65
N CYS A 95 21.52 20.89 24.99
CA CYS A 95 21.12 22.19 25.51
C CYS A 95 20.77 23.19 24.40
N TYR A 96 19.89 24.13 24.75
CA TYR A 96 19.53 25.30 23.96
C TYR A 96 19.87 26.57 24.73
N CYS A 97 20.39 27.57 24.02
CA CYS A 97 20.73 28.88 24.57
C CYS A 97 20.08 29.98 23.72
N SER A 98 19.16 30.72 24.34
CA SER A 98 18.57 31.94 23.78
C SER A 98 19.35 33.21 24.13
N ASP A 99 20.30 33.12 25.06
CA ASP A 99 21.13 34.26 25.47
C ASP A 99 22.17 34.60 24.39
N VAL A 100 21.92 35.71 23.70
CA VAL A 100 22.77 36.20 22.61
C VAL A 100 24.10 36.76 23.11
N GLU A 101 24.27 37.04 24.40
CA GLU A 101 25.56 37.53 24.95
C GLU A 101 26.64 36.43 24.94
N VAL A 102 26.24 35.16 24.85
CA VAL A 102 27.18 34.02 24.87
C VAL A 102 27.99 33.94 23.57
N ILE A 103 27.33 33.88 22.41
CA ILE A 103 28.01 33.78 21.10
C ILE A 103 27.46 34.73 20.02
N GLY A 104 26.65 35.72 20.40
CA GLY A 104 26.08 36.72 19.49
C GLY A 104 24.83 36.25 18.73
N THR A 105 24.26 35.08 19.05
CA THR A 105 23.04 34.54 18.42
C THR A 105 22.51 33.35 19.23
N GLU A 106 21.28 32.94 18.99
CA GLU A 106 20.70 31.71 19.56
C GLU A 106 21.36 30.47 18.96
N PHE A 107 21.54 29.44 19.79
CA PHE A 107 22.13 28.17 19.37
C PHE A 107 21.65 26.99 20.20
N TYR A 108 21.85 25.79 19.66
CA TYR A 108 21.73 24.56 20.44
C TYR A 108 22.91 23.62 20.16
N VAL A 109 23.16 22.73 21.12
CA VAL A 109 24.25 21.75 21.07
C VAL A 109 23.67 20.34 21.16
N MET A 110 24.23 19.44 20.38
CA MET A 110 23.89 18.02 20.35
C MET A 110 25.14 17.13 20.35
N ASP A 111 24.99 15.85 20.66
CA ASP A 111 26.07 14.88 20.58
C ASP A 111 26.64 14.80 19.15
N HIS A 112 27.95 14.62 19.03
CA HIS A 112 28.56 14.27 17.75
C HIS A 112 28.58 12.75 17.59
N VAL A 113 27.75 12.23 16.68
CA VAL A 113 27.68 10.80 16.40
C VAL A 113 28.51 10.49 15.15
N LYS A 114 29.60 9.72 15.32
CA LYS A 114 30.40 9.20 14.20
C LYS A 114 29.64 8.07 13.51
N VAL A 115 28.79 8.40 12.54
CA VAL A 115 28.10 7.38 11.71
C VAL A 115 28.60 7.45 10.27
N SER A 116 28.87 6.30 9.67
CA SER A 116 29.15 6.08 8.24
C SER A 116 27.87 6.05 7.38
N LEU A 117 26.74 6.54 7.90
CA LEU A 117 25.51 6.75 7.15
C LEU A 117 25.49 8.20 6.64
N PHE A 118 25.10 8.38 5.38
CA PHE A 118 24.90 9.63 4.63
C PHE A 118 25.87 9.91 3.47
N THR A 119 25.83 9.03 2.47
CA THR A 119 26.12 9.36 1.06
C THR A 119 24.87 9.66 0.23
N TRP A 120 23.67 9.73 0.84
CA TRP A 120 22.40 9.66 0.09
C TRP A 120 21.48 10.90 0.07
N VAL A 121 21.88 12.07 0.55
CA VAL A 121 20.98 13.25 0.49
C VAL A 121 21.72 14.48 -0.04
N LYS A 122 21.63 14.67 -1.36
CA LYS A 122 22.00 15.92 -2.07
C LYS A 122 20.80 16.58 -2.76
N SER A 123 19.57 16.28 -2.33
CA SER A 123 18.37 16.97 -2.85
C SER A 123 17.70 17.76 -1.73
N SER A 124 17.78 19.09 -1.83
CA SER A 124 17.24 20.09 -0.91
C SER A 124 15.72 19.98 -0.70
N TYR A 125 15.02 19.27 -1.59
CA TYR A 125 13.59 19.00 -1.49
C TYR A 125 13.24 18.04 -0.34
N LEU A 126 14.06 17.01 -0.11
CA LEU A 126 13.74 15.94 0.84
C LEU A 126 13.85 16.37 2.31
N ALA A 127 14.77 17.29 2.61
CA ALA A 127 14.97 17.82 3.95
C ALA A 127 13.81 18.74 4.40
N TYR A 128 13.26 19.54 3.48
CA TYR A 128 12.10 20.39 3.76
C TYR A 128 10.82 19.57 3.92
N THR A 129 10.61 18.56 3.08
CA THR A 129 9.46 17.66 3.19
C THR A 129 9.48 16.89 4.51
N LEU A 130 10.64 16.38 4.96
CA LEU A 130 10.74 15.71 6.26
C LEU A 130 10.40 16.64 7.43
N CYS A 131 10.84 17.90 7.39
CA CYS A 131 10.61 18.83 8.49
C CYS A 131 9.14 19.25 8.61
N VAL A 132 8.46 19.45 7.47
CA VAL A 132 7.01 19.70 7.42
C VAL A 132 6.22 18.46 7.87
N CYS A 133 6.64 17.26 7.46
CA CYS A 133 6.00 16.01 7.88
C CYS A 133 6.14 15.73 9.38
N VAL A 134 7.28 16.06 9.98
CA VAL A 134 7.51 15.91 11.43
C VAL A 134 6.68 16.94 12.21
N CYS A 135 6.63 18.20 11.78
CA CYS A 135 5.77 19.20 12.41
C CYS A 135 4.28 18.82 12.34
N VAL A 136 3.80 18.29 11.22
CA VAL A 136 2.40 17.85 11.05
C VAL A 136 2.09 16.59 11.87
N CYS A 137 3.02 15.65 12.01
CA CYS A 137 2.86 14.49 12.91
C CYS A 137 2.70 14.90 14.38
N VAL A 138 3.47 15.91 14.83
CA VAL A 138 3.37 16.43 16.20
C VAL A 138 2.04 17.16 16.43
N CYS A 139 1.51 17.86 15.41
CA CYS A 139 0.23 18.59 15.51
C CYS A 139 -1.01 17.69 15.54
N VAL A 140 -0.93 16.48 14.97
CA VAL A 140 -2.07 15.54 14.88
C VAL A 140 -2.07 14.52 16.03
N CYS A 141 -0.91 14.23 16.62
CA CYS A 141 -0.78 13.21 17.66
C CYS A 141 -0.87 13.73 19.11
N PHE A 142 -0.88 15.05 19.34
CA PHE A 142 -0.91 15.64 20.69
C PHE A 142 -1.91 16.81 20.79
N PRO A 143 -2.56 17.05 21.95
CA PRO A 143 -3.53 18.13 22.14
C PRO A 143 -2.87 19.53 21.98
N PRO A 144 -3.65 20.60 21.72
CA PRO A 144 -3.12 21.84 21.17
C PRO A 144 -2.14 22.53 22.13
N CYS A 145 -0.86 22.48 21.81
CA CYS A 145 0.15 23.34 22.42
C CYS A 145 0.17 24.69 21.67
N ALA A 146 0.23 25.80 22.42
CA ALA A 146 0.29 27.14 21.86
C ALA A 146 1.51 27.31 20.94
N GLY A 147 1.28 27.73 19.69
CA GLY A 147 2.33 27.96 18.67
C GLY A 147 2.22 27.13 17.40
N VAL A 148 1.20 26.27 17.27
CA VAL A 148 0.91 25.51 16.05
C VAL A 148 0.11 26.36 15.04
N PRO A 149 0.49 26.42 13.74
CA PRO A 149 -0.27 27.14 12.72
C PRO A 149 -1.69 26.60 12.56
N ALA A 150 -2.67 27.48 12.35
CA ALA A 150 -4.05 27.06 12.16
C ALA A 150 -4.20 26.29 10.83
N ALA A 151 -5.24 25.45 10.72
CA ALA A 151 -5.50 24.68 9.51
C ALA A 151 -5.61 25.56 8.24
N SER A 152 -6.12 26.78 8.39
CA SER A 152 -6.17 27.80 7.33
C SER A 152 -4.79 28.22 6.81
N ASP A 153 -3.79 28.28 7.69
CA ASP A 153 -2.43 28.70 7.35
C ASP A 153 -1.72 27.61 6.53
N LEU A 154 -1.93 26.34 6.93
CA LEU A 154 -1.42 25.18 6.22
C LEU A 154 -2.06 25.04 4.82
N ILE A 155 -3.34 25.33 4.68
CA ILE A 155 -4.05 25.38 3.39
C ILE A 155 -3.47 26.47 2.49
N SER A 156 -3.22 27.67 3.03
CA SER A 156 -2.62 28.78 2.28
C SER A 156 -1.23 28.47 1.74
N VAL A 157 -0.41 27.75 2.51
CA VAL A 157 0.94 27.31 2.11
C VAL A 157 0.87 26.25 1.00
N TYR A 158 0.00 25.24 1.14
CA TYR A 158 -0.19 24.20 0.13
C TYR A 158 -0.64 24.77 -1.22
N CYS A 159 -1.65 25.64 -1.21
CA CYS A 159 -2.18 26.31 -2.40
C CYS A 159 -1.08 27.13 -3.11
N ARG A 160 -0.27 27.88 -2.35
CA ARG A 160 0.87 28.63 -2.90
C ARG A 160 1.95 27.74 -3.53
N CYS A 161 2.32 26.64 -2.88
CA CYS A 161 3.35 25.72 -3.39
C CYS A 161 2.92 24.98 -4.67
N ARG A 162 1.62 24.81 -4.89
CA ARG A 162 1.06 24.09 -6.05
C ARG A 162 0.50 25.02 -7.13
N GLY A 163 0.58 26.34 -6.94
CA GLY A 163 0.04 27.33 -7.87
C GLY A 163 -1.49 27.31 -7.97
N ILE A 164 -2.17 26.84 -6.92
CA ILE A 164 -3.63 26.73 -6.87
C ILE A 164 -4.18 27.99 -6.19
N PRO A 165 -5.19 28.69 -6.75
CA PRO A 165 -5.83 29.83 -6.10
C PRO A 165 -6.45 29.39 -4.77
N SER A 166 -6.11 30.06 -3.67
CA SER A 166 -6.49 29.69 -2.28
C SER A 166 -7.99 29.55 -2.05
N ASP A 167 -8.78 30.19 -2.90
CA ASP A 167 -10.21 30.39 -2.69
C ASP A 167 -11.05 29.26 -3.34
N SER A 168 -10.37 28.30 -3.99
CA SER A 168 -10.99 27.28 -4.85
C SER A 168 -11.11 25.88 -4.23
N LEU A 169 -10.72 25.68 -2.97
CA LEU A 169 -10.70 24.38 -2.29
C LEU A 169 -11.73 24.31 -1.15
N PRO A 170 -12.87 23.60 -1.34
CA PRO A 170 -13.86 23.38 -0.28
C PRO A 170 -13.32 22.43 0.81
N GLN A 171 -13.72 22.65 2.08
CA GLN A 171 -13.29 21.93 3.29
C GLN A 171 -13.39 20.38 3.21
N LEU A 172 -14.25 19.82 2.36
CA LEU A 172 -14.39 18.37 2.20
C LEU A 172 -13.20 17.73 1.44
N ASN A 173 -12.56 18.49 0.54
CA ASN A 173 -11.37 18.04 -0.20
C ASN A 173 -10.08 18.09 0.65
N PHE A 174 -10.11 18.79 1.79
CA PHE A 174 -8.99 18.83 2.74
C PHE A 174 -8.79 17.47 3.45
N PHE A 175 -9.87 16.72 3.73
CA PHE A 175 -9.76 15.38 4.34
C PHE A 175 -9.29 14.31 3.33
N LEU A 176 -9.63 14.45 2.05
CA LEU A 176 -9.04 13.64 0.96
C LEU A 176 -7.54 13.96 0.74
N ALA A 177 -7.16 15.23 0.82
CA ALA A 177 -5.75 15.64 0.76
C ALA A 177 -4.95 15.17 2.00
N LEU A 178 -5.55 15.17 3.19
CA LEU A 178 -4.94 14.63 4.42
C LEU A 178 -4.75 13.11 4.35
N SER A 179 -5.67 12.41 3.67
CA SER A 179 -5.57 10.97 3.39
C SER A 179 -4.43 10.66 2.42
N ALA A 180 -4.28 11.47 1.36
CA ALA A 180 -3.11 11.41 0.48
C ALA A 180 -1.79 11.79 1.18
N PHE A 181 -1.84 12.68 2.19
CA PHE A 181 -0.69 13.05 3.01
C PHE A 181 -0.24 11.91 3.95
N LYS A 182 -1.18 11.12 4.49
CA LYS A 182 -0.87 9.89 5.25
C LYS A 182 -0.26 8.80 4.36
N VAL A 183 -0.62 8.74 3.08
CA VAL A 183 0.00 7.84 2.08
C VAL A 183 1.40 8.32 1.69
N LEU A 184 1.64 9.64 1.63
CA LEU A 184 2.99 10.20 1.44
C LEU A 184 3.92 9.95 2.63
N VAL A 185 3.40 9.89 3.86
CA VAL A 185 4.15 9.37 5.03
C VAL A 185 4.56 7.92 4.79
N ALA A 186 3.73 7.08 4.15
CA ALA A 186 4.07 5.71 3.79
C ALA A 186 5.18 5.59 2.72
N GLN A 187 5.44 6.62 1.90
CA GLN A 187 6.60 6.64 1.01
C GLN A 187 7.93 6.94 1.73
N VAL A 188 7.89 7.67 2.86
CA VAL A 188 9.06 7.82 3.76
C VAL A 188 9.34 6.52 4.54
N TYR A 189 8.34 5.64 4.68
CA TYR A 189 8.48 4.34 5.35
C TYR A 189 9.38 3.33 4.61
N ASN A 190 9.63 3.49 3.30
CA ASN A 190 10.57 2.61 2.59
C ASN A 190 12.02 2.72 3.10
N THR A 191 12.40 3.84 3.73
CA THR A 191 13.70 3.97 4.41
C THR A 191 13.63 3.50 5.87
N PHE A 192 12.44 3.55 6.50
CA PHE A 192 12.22 3.06 7.86
C PHE A 192 12.17 1.52 7.95
N ILE A 193 11.80 0.81 6.88
CA ILE A 193 11.85 -0.66 6.86
C ILE A 193 13.28 -1.17 7.11
N PHE A 194 14.31 -0.49 6.57
CA PHE A 194 15.70 -0.87 6.83
C PHE A 194 16.15 -0.56 8.27
N ILE A 195 15.62 0.52 8.86
CA ILE A 195 15.92 0.93 10.25
C ILE A 195 15.17 0.05 11.26
N ILE A 196 13.94 -0.39 10.96
CA ILE A 196 13.19 -1.34 11.80
C ILE A 196 13.82 -2.73 11.75
N VAL A 197 14.31 -3.17 10.58
CA VAL A 197 15.08 -4.41 10.43
C VAL A 197 16.38 -4.36 11.23
N LEU A 198 17.08 -3.22 11.25
CA LEU A 198 18.29 -3.03 12.07
C LEU A 198 18.01 -2.82 13.57
N GLN A 199 16.90 -2.21 13.95
CA GLN A 199 16.51 -2.06 15.36
C GLN A 199 16.02 -3.38 15.98
N LEU A 200 15.41 -4.27 15.19
CA LEU A 200 15.01 -5.61 15.65
C LEU A 200 16.20 -6.51 16.00
N GLN A 201 17.36 -6.33 15.34
CA GLN A 201 18.60 -7.03 15.70
C GLN A 201 19.16 -6.60 17.07
N HIS A 202 18.85 -5.39 17.55
CA HIS A 202 19.42 -4.87 18.80
C HIS A 202 18.56 -5.17 20.04
N TYR A 203 17.25 -5.43 19.88
CA TYR A 203 16.31 -5.72 20.97
C TYR A 203 15.96 -7.21 21.14
N CYS A 204 16.33 -8.08 20.19
CA CYS A 204 16.13 -9.53 20.28
C CYS A 204 17.35 -10.27 19.72
N PRO A 205 18.35 -10.65 20.53
CA PRO A 205 19.52 -11.40 20.06
C PRO A 205 19.20 -12.82 19.54
N PHE A 206 17.91 -13.22 19.53
CA PHE A 206 17.43 -14.49 18.97
C PHE A 206 16.62 -14.34 17.67
N LEU A 207 16.36 -13.11 17.19
CA LEU A 207 15.66 -12.89 15.92
C LEU A 207 16.68 -12.64 14.79
N ASN A 208 17.22 -13.73 14.24
CA ASN A 208 17.86 -13.70 12.92
C ASN A 208 16.77 -13.50 11.84
N VAL A 209 16.36 -12.26 11.60
CA VAL A 209 15.65 -11.92 10.35
C VAL A 209 16.72 -11.70 9.29
N GLU A 210 17.24 -12.80 8.76
CA GLU A 210 17.90 -12.81 7.47
C GLU A 210 16.82 -12.67 6.39
N LEU A 211 16.70 -11.48 5.77
CA LEU A 211 16.09 -11.37 4.44
C LEU A 211 17.04 -12.03 3.43
N ARG A 212 17.13 -13.37 3.47
CA ARG A 212 17.77 -14.14 2.40
C ARG A 212 16.83 -14.14 1.20
N PHE A 213 17.17 -13.37 0.18
CA PHE A 213 16.78 -13.71 -1.19
C PHE A 213 17.53 -15.00 -1.54
N ALA A 214 16.97 -16.15 -1.16
CA ALA A 214 17.53 -17.43 -1.56
C ALA A 214 17.31 -17.63 -3.07
N SER A 215 18.41 -17.83 -3.78
CA SER A 215 18.44 -18.46 -5.10
C SER A 215 17.64 -19.78 -5.08
N PRO A 216 16.93 -20.14 -6.16
CA PRO A 216 15.85 -21.12 -6.13
C PRO A 216 16.37 -22.56 -6.22
N ILE A 217 17.00 -23.10 -5.18
CA ILE A 217 17.27 -24.54 -5.10
C ILE A 217 17.35 -24.96 -3.63
N HIS A 218 16.21 -25.32 -3.02
CA HIS A 218 16.01 -26.51 -2.18
C HIS A 218 14.69 -26.41 -1.40
N GLN A 219 13.99 -27.54 -1.35
CA GLN A 219 12.71 -27.78 -0.72
C GLN A 219 12.74 -27.60 0.81
N SER A 220 11.53 -27.41 1.35
CA SER A 220 11.12 -27.54 2.76
C SER A 220 11.70 -26.53 3.76
N GLU A 221 11.09 -25.35 3.81
CA GLU A 221 10.85 -24.59 5.05
C GLU A 221 9.93 -23.42 4.68
N THR A 222 8.62 -23.59 4.89
CA THR A 222 7.61 -22.58 4.56
C THR A 222 7.78 -21.41 5.53
N ILE A 223 8.54 -20.39 5.12
CA ILE A 223 8.62 -19.11 5.83
C ILE A 223 7.29 -18.39 5.61
N CYS A 224 6.32 -18.64 6.49
CA CYS A 224 5.19 -17.74 6.68
C CYS A 224 5.76 -16.42 7.22
N VAL A 225 5.86 -15.41 6.36
CA VAL A 225 6.17 -14.05 6.80
C VAL A 225 5.00 -13.59 7.67
N PHE A 226 5.23 -13.52 8.98
CA PHE A 226 4.28 -12.92 9.91
C PHE A 226 4.10 -11.46 9.51
N PHE A 227 2.98 -11.19 8.86
CA PHE A 227 2.51 -9.83 8.62
C PHE A 227 2.31 -9.16 9.99
N ASP A 228 2.90 -7.99 10.20
CA ASP A 228 2.89 -7.35 11.52
C ASP A 228 1.46 -6.93 11.89
N LEU A 229 0.83 -7.74 12.77
CA LEU A 229 -0.50 -7.49 13.34
C LEU A 229 -0.63 -6.07 13.89
N ARG A 230 0.49 -5.46 14.34
CA ARG A 230 0.52 -4.09 14.88
C ARG A 230 0.14 -3.03 13.85
N ILE A 231 0.37 -3.27 12.55
CA ILE A 231 -0.02 -2.31 11.49
C ILE A 231 -1.53 -2.41 11.22
N GLN A 232 -2.10 -3.61 11.21
CA GLN A 232 -3.54 -3.81 11.06
C GLN A 232 -4.31 -3.25 12.27
N GLU A 233 -3.78 -3.41 13.49
CA GLU A 233 -4.34 -2.80 14.71
C GLU A 233 -4.38 -1.27 14.61
N LYS A 234 -3.27 -0.63 14.20
CA LYS A 234 -3.24 0.81 13.97
C LYS A 234 -4.22 1.26 12.89
N ALA A 235 -4.36 0.50 11.80
CA ALA A 235 -5.32 0.80 10.74
C ALA A 235 -6.76 0.77 11.27
N LYS A 236 -7.09 -0.21 12.12
CA LYS A 236 -8.39 -0.28 12.83
C LYS A 236 -8.60 0.90 13.77
N GLU A 237 -7.60 1.27 14.58
CA GLU A 237 -7.67 2.38 15.54
C GLU A 237 -8.04 3.71 14.87
N VAL A 238 -7.53 3.95 13.66
CA VAL A 238 -7.79 5.18 12.90
C VAL A 238 -8.96 5.04 11.91
N GLY A 239 -9.72 3.94 11.96
CA GLY A 239 -10.90 3.71 11.13
C GLY A 239 -10.61 3.36 9.66
N LEU A 240 -9.36 3.06 9.30
CA LEU A 240 -8.97 2.65 7.94
C LEU A 240 -9.08 1.14 7.78
N TRP A 241 -10.30 0.61 7.80
CA TRP A 241 -10.55 -0.84 7.78
C TRP A 241 -11.82 -1.19 7.02
N ASN A 242 -11.81 -2.27 6.23
CA ASN A 242 -12.93 -2.69 5.37
C ASN A 242 -13.38 -1.60 4.38
N LEU A 243 -12.45 -0.80 3.86
CA LEU A 243 -12.72 0.38 3.01
C LEU A 243 -13.43 0.06 1.68
N PHE A 244 -13.39 -1.21 1.27
CA PHE A 244 -14.01 -1.70 0.04
C PHE A 244 -15.54 -1.86 0.11
N LEU A 245 -16.13 -1.91 1.31
CA LEU A 245 -17.53 -2.31 1.51
C LEU A 245 -18.43 -1.10 1.89
N PRO A 246 -19.20 -0.52 0.95
CA PRO A 246 -19.97 0.70 1.20
C PRO A 246 -20.91 0.63 2.40
N ALA A 247 -21.53 -0.54 2.63
CA ALA A 247 -22.45 -0.74 3.75
C ALA A 247 -21.80 -0.64 5.15
N VAL A 248 -20.47 -0.73 5.23
CA VAL A 248 -19.71 -0.65 6.48
C VAL A 248 -19.09 0.74 6.68
N ASN A 249 -18.56 1.34 5.62
CA ASN A 249 -17.76 2.56 5.70
C ASN A 249 -18.40 3.81 5.07
N GLY A 250 -19.48 3.66 4.30
CA GLY A 250 -20.21 4.75 3.64
C GLY A 250 -19.55 5.32 2.38
N LEU A 251 -18.43 4.77 1.91
CA LEU A 251 -17.72 5.21 0.71
C LEU A 251 -18.40 4.68 -0.56
N THR A 252 -18.40 5.49 -1.60
CA THR A 252 -18.80 5.06 -2.94
C THR A 252 -17.71 4.22 -3.60
N GLN A 253 -18.02 3.53 -4.69
CA GLN A 253 -17.01 2.85 -5.51
C GLN A 253 -16.02 3.83 -6.11
N VAL A 254 -16.46 5.04 -6.47
CA VAL A 254 -15.56 6.12 -6.94
C VAL A 254 -14.58 6.54 -5.84
N ASP A 255 -15.05 6.74 -4.60
CA ASP A 255 -14.17 7.10 -3.48
C ASP A 255 -13.14 5.98 -3.22
N TYR A 256 -13.61 4.73 -3.22
CA TYR A 256 -12.73 3.58 -3.02
C TYR A 256 -11.74 3.38 -4.18
N ALA A 257 -12.06 3.82 -5.41
CA ALA A 257 -11.16 3.67 -6.55
C ALA A 257 -9.81 4.34 -6.33
N TYR A 258 -9.81 5.56 -5.79
CA TYR A 258 -8.57 6.30 -5.48
C TYR A 258 -7.78 5.62 -4.34
N ILE A 259 -8.47 5.11 -3.32
CA ILE A 259 -7.84 4.39 -2.20
C ILE A 259 -7.21 3.10 -2.71
N ALA A 260 -7.95 2.32 -3.49
CA ALA A 260 -7.49 1.06 -4.05
C ALA A 260 -6.32 1.27 -5.03
N GLU A 261 -6.33 2.35 -5.82
CA GLU A 261 -5.17 2.76 -6.63
C GLU A 261 -3.92 2.94 -5.77
N GLU A 262 -4.00 3.68 -4.65
CA GLU A 262 -2.86 3.85 -3.76
C GLU A 262 -2.39 2.54 -3.12
N THR A 263 -3.32 1.68 -2.68
CA THR A 263 -2.94 0.35 -2.16
C THR A 263 -2.29 -0.53 -3.22
N GLY A 264 -2.59 -0.32 -4.51
CA GLY A 264 -2.00 -1.06 -5.63
C GLY A 264 -0.50 -0.82 -5.82
N ARG A 265 0.06 0.22 -5.21
CA ARG A 265 1.50 0.53 -5.26
C ARG A 265 2.35 -0.36 -4.36
N CYS A 266 1.73 -1.11 -3.45
CA CYS A 266 2.42 -1.98 -2.51
C CYS A 266 1.68 -3.31 -2.37
N PHE A 267 2.37 -4.42 -2.61
CA PHE A 267 1.75 -5.75 -2.68
C PHE A 267 0.97 -6.14 -1.42
N PHE A 268 1.40 -5.69 -0.24
CA PHE A 268 0.76 -6.02 1.02
C PHE A 268 -0.22 -4.97 1.55
N ALA A 269 -0.26 -3.77 0.96
CA ALA A 269 -1.08 -2.67 1.48
C ALA A 269 -2.59 -3.01 1.51
N PRO A 270 -3.18 -3.76 0.54
CA PRO A 270 -4.57 -4.17 0.65
C PRO A 270 -4.87 -4.97 1.92
N GLU A 271 -3.95 -5.84 2.36
CA GLU A 271 -4.16 -6.66 3.55
C GLU A 271 -4.11 -5.86 4.86
N VAL A 272 -3.35 -4.76 4.89
CA VAL A 272 -3.30 -3.84 6.03
C VAL A 272 -4.66 -3.21 6.33
N PHE A 273 -5.46 -2.95 5.29
CA PHE A 273 -6.77 -2.31 5.40
C PHE A 273 -7.95 -3.32 5.32
N ASN A 274 -7.65 -4.62 5.34
CA ASN A 274 -8.60 -5.72 5.10
C ASN A 274 -9.36 -5.63 3.77
N CYS A 275 -8.63 -5.18 2.74
CA CYS A 275 -9.12 -4.90 1.40
C CYS A 275 -8.52 -5.85 0.36
N GLN A 276 -7.96 -6.99 0.74
CA GLN A 276 -7.32 -7.96 -0.16
C GLN A 276 -8.32 -8.94 -0.82
N ALA A 277 -7.97 -9.43 -2.00
CA ALA A 277 -8.61 -10.61 -2.60
C ALA A 277 -7.98 -11.89 -2.02
N PRO A 278 -8.71 -13.02 -1.94
CA PRO A 278 -10.10 -13.22 -2.37
C PRO A 278 -11.16 -12.80 -1.33
N ASP A 279 -10.75 -12.38 -0.13
CA ASP A 279 -11.64 -12.15 1.01
C ASP A 279 -12.70 -11.08 0.77
N THR A 280 -12.32 -9.94 0.18
CA THR A 280 -13.27 -8.84 -0.14
C THR A 280 -14.49 -9.32 -0.93
N ALA A 281 -14.25 -10.09 -1.99
CA ALA A 281 -15.32 -10.64 -2.83
C ALA A 281 -16.19 -11.68 -2.08
N ASN A 282 -15.58 -12.47 -1.19
CA ASN A 282 -16.32 -13.44 -0.39
C ASN A 282 -17.15 -12.76 0.73
N MET A 283 -16.61 -11.70 1.34
CA MET A 283 -17.34 -10.86 2.29
C MET A 283 -18.55 -10.19 1.64
N GLU A 284 -18.41 -9.68 0.41
CA GLU A 284 -19.54 -9.12 -0.34
C GLU A 284 -20.63 -10.15 -0.63
N VAL A 285 -20.27 -11.37 -1.01
CA VAL A 285 -21.24 -12.46 -1.21
C VAL A 285 -22.03 -12.73 0.05
N LEU A 286 -21.35 -12.89 1.19
CA LEU A 286 -22.02 -13.16 2.48
C LEU A 286 -22.86 -11.97 2.93
N HIS A 287 -22.39 -10.74 2.71
CA HIS A 287 -23.14 -9.53 3.03
C HIS A 287 -24.47 -9.47 2.26
N MET A 288 -24.44 -9.75 0.95
CA MET A 288 -25.62 -9.66 0.09
C MET A 288 -26.56 -10.87 0.20
N PHE A 289 -26.02 -12.08 0.36
CA PHE A 289 -26.77 -13.32 0.15
C PHE A 289 -26.70 -14.31 1.33
N GLY A 290 -25.86 -14.06 2.32
CA GLY A 290 -25.75 -14.93 3.49
C GLY A 290 -26.99 -14.87 4.37
N SER A 291 -27.38 -16.00 4.96
CA SER A 291 -28.33 -15.98 6.10
C SER A 291 -27.72 -15.28 7.31
N GLU A 292 -28.53 -14.92 8.30
CA GLU A 292 -28.03 -14.29 9.53
C GLU A 292 -27.05 -15.21 10.29
N GLU A 293 -27.29 -16.52 10.29
CA GLU A 293 -26.38 -17.51 10.86
C GLU A 293 -25.06 -17.57 10.10
N GLN A 294 -25.10 -17.54 8.76
CA GLN A 294 -23.91 -17.53 7.92
C GLN A 294 -23.11 -16.23 8.11
N LYS A 295 -23.78 -15.08 8.19
CA LYS A 295 -23.13 -13.78 8.45
C LYS A 295 -22.43 -13.78 9.81
N LYS A 296 -23.12 -14.21 10.86
CA LYS A 296 -22.56 -14.28 12.21
C LYS A 296 -21.36 -15.23 12.28
N LYS A 297 -21.46 -16.40 11.63
CA LYS A 297 -20.40 -17.42 11.68
C LYS A 297 -19.18 -17.07 10.82
N TRP A 298 -19.37 -16.42 9.68
CA TRP A 298 -18.30 -16.25 8.68
C TRP A 298 -18.02 -14.81 8.30
N LEU A 299 -19.05 -13.99 8.03
CA LEU A 299 -18.85 -12.60 7.61
C LEU A 299 -18.24 -11.75 8.72
N GLU A 300 -18.75 -11.86 9.94
CA GLU A 300 -18.25 -11.06 11.06
C GLU A 300 -16.77 -11.35 11.39
N PRO A 301 -16.30 -12.62 11.52
CA PRO A 301 -14.87 -12.89 11.69
C PRO A 301 -14.00 -12.41 10.51
N LEU A 302 -14.49 -12.48 9.28
CA LEU A 302 -13.79 -11.95 8.10
C LEU A 302 -13.66 -10.42 8.17
N LEU A 303 -14.74 -9.71 8.53
CA LEU A 303 -14.74 -8.26 8.73
C LEU A 303 -13.83 -7.83 9.89
N ARG A 304 -13.61 -8.68 10.89
CA ARG A 304 -12.64 -8.44 11.97
C ARG A 304 -11.20 -8.82 11.59
N GLY A 305 -10.99 -9.54 10.48
CA GLY A 305 -9.69 -10.05 10.04
C GLY A 305 -9.14 -11.19 10.90
N GLU A 306 -10.02 -11.90 11.63
CA GLU A 306 -9.66 -13.04 12.49
C GLU A 306 -9.40 -14.30 11.66
N ILE A 307 -10.20 -14.48 10.61
CA ILE A 307 -10.08 -15.57 9.64
C ILE A 307 -9.87 -15.02 8.24
N ARG A 308 -9.50 -15.91 7.33
CA ARG A 308 -9.40 -15.73 5.89
C ARG A 308 -10.29 -16.76 5.20
N SER A 309 -10.50 -16.55 3.91
CA SER A 309 -11.32 -17.40 3.06
C SER A 309 -10.64 -17.67 1.71
N CYS A 310 -11.10 -18.70 1.02
CA CYS A 310 -10.75 -18.94 -0.38
C CYS A 310 -12.00 -19.13 -1.22
N PHE A 311 -11.85 -19.01 -2.54
CA PHE A 311 -12.92 -19.25 -3.51
C PHE A 311 -12.53 -20.39 -4.43
N CYS A 312 -13.39 -21.40 -4.50
CA CYS A 312 -13.11 -22.66 -5.18
C CYS A 312 -14.10 -22.84 -6.33
N MET A 313 -13.71 -22.36 -7.52
CA MET A 313 -14.54 -22.42 -8.72
C MET A 313 -13.87 -23.25 -9.82
N THR A 314 -12.64 -22.89 -10.18
CA THR A 314 -11.92 -23.48 -11.31
C THR A 314 -11.57 -24.95 -11.06
N GLU A 315 -11.78 -25.77 -12.07
CA GLU A 315 -11.49 -27.21 -12.10
C GLU A 315 -10.37 -27.48 -13.13
N PRO A 316 -9.41 -28.38 -12.84
CA PRO A 316 -8.35 -28.71 -13.79
C PRO A 316 -8.81 -29.59 -14.96
N GLY A 317 -9.87 -30.39 -14.77
CA GLY A 317 -10.37 -31.35 -15.76
C GLY A 317 -11.20 -30.75 -16.89
N VAL A 318 -11.65 -29.49 -16.76
CA VAL A 318 -12.57 -28.86 -17.70
C VAL A 318 -12.22 -27.40 -17.99
N PRO A 319 -12.53 -26.87 -19.19
CA PRO A 319 -12.40 -25.46 -19.51
C PRO A 319 -13.35 -24.59 -18.66
N SER A 320 -12.86 -24.20 -17.48
CA SER A 320 -13.63 -23.51 -16.43
C SER A 320 -13.97 -22.04 -16.74
N SER A 321 -13.55 -21.52 -17.89
CA SER A 321 -13.92 -20.18 -18.36
C SER A 321 -15.37 -20.11 -18.84
N ASP A 322 -15.96 -21.24 -19.23
CA ASP A 322 -17.40 -21.39 -19.42
C ASP A 322 -17.93 -22.11 -18.19
N GLU A 323 -18.67 -21.40 -17.35
CA GLU A 323 -19.13 -21.93 -16.07
C GLU A 323 -20.04 -23.15 -16.24
N ALA A 324 -20.67 -23.33 -17.41
CA ALA A 324 -21.52 -24.49 -17.69
C ALA A 324 -20.74 -25.82 -17.75
N ASN A 325 -19.43 -25.77 -17.94
CA ASN A 325 -18.58 -26.96 -18.04
C ASN A 325 -18.18 -27.55 -16.69
N MET A 326 -18.43 -26.86 -15.57
CA MET A 326 -18.03 -27.37 -14.25
C MET A 326 -18.77 -28.67 -13.91
N GLU A 327 -18.00 -29.65 -13.43
CA GLU A 327 -18.47 -31.01 -13.18
C GLU A 327 -18.58 -31.34 -11.69
N CYS A 328 -18.07 -30.50 -10.79
CA CYS A 328 -18.26 -30.63 -9.34
C CYS A 328 -19.73 -30.91 -8.99
N ILE A 329 -20.03 -32.09 -8.43
CA ILE A 329 -21.41 -32.48 -8.12
C ILE A 329 -21.72 -32.13 -6.66
N LEU A 330 -22.84 -31.43 -6.45
CA LEU A 330 -23.45 -31.23 -5.15
C LEU A 330 -24.63 -32.18 -5.00
N HIS A 331 -24.48 -33.22 -4.15
CA HIS A 331 -25.55 -34.18 -3.89
C HIS A 331 -26.26 -33.84 -2.58
N ARG A 332 -27.58 -33.74 -2.60
CA ARG A 332 -28.39 -33.56 -1.40
C ARG A 332 -28.63 -34.92 -0.74
N ASP A 333 -28.26 -35.05 0.52
CA ASP A 333 -28.43 -36.25 1.33
C ASP A 333 -29.13 -35.87 2.65
N GLU A 334 -30.46 -35.99 2.66
CA GLU A 334 -31.33 -35.57 3.76
C GLU A 334 -31.09 -34.10 4.19
N GLU A 335 -30.54 -33.90 5.39
CA GLU A 335 -30.24 -32.59 5.99
C GLU A 335 -28.87 -32.03 5.59
N ASP A 336 -28.08 -32.77 4.80
CA ASP A 336 -26.72 -32.42 4.40
C ASP A 336 -26.56 -32.34 2.88
N TYR A 337 -25.46 -31.73 2.47
CA TYR A 337 -24.89 -31.87 1.13
C TYR A 337 -23.58 -32.64 1.18
N VAL A 338 -23.37 -33.47 0.17
CA VAL A 338 -22.11 -34.18 -0.08
C VAL A 338 -21.46 -33.63 -1.34
N ILE A 339 -20.18 -33.28 -1.24
CA ILE A 339 -19.38 -32.66 -2.30
C ILE A 339 -18.24 -33.61 -2.69
N ASN A 340 -18.13 -33.87 -4.00
CA ASN A 340 -17.00 -34.55 -4.60
C ASN A 340 -16.43 -33.71 -5.75
N SER A 341 -15.19 -33.24 -5.62
CA SER A 341 -14.59 -32.33 -6.60
C SER A 341 -13.07 -32.22 -6.50
N THR A 342 -12.44 -31.88 -7.62
CA THR A 342 -11.09 -31.34 -7.67
C THR A 342 -11.16 -29.88 -8.10
N LYS A 343 -10.71 -28.97 -7.25
CA LYS A 343 -10.59 -27.53 -7.55
C LYS A 343 -9.12 -27.13 -7.57
N TRP A 344 -8.79 -26.13 -8.36
CA TRP A 344 -7.43 -25.58 -8.41
C TRP A 344 -7.46 -24.06 -8.56
N TRP A 345 -6.30 -23.42 -8.38
CA TRP A 345 -6.19 -21.96 -8.26
C TRP A 345 -7.02 -21.38 -7.12
N CYS A 346 -7.16 -22.14 -6.02
CA CYS A 346 -7.81 -21.68 -4.80
C CYS A 346 -6.85 -20.78 -4.02
N SER A 347 -6.84 -19.49 -4.35
CA SER A 347 -5.95 -18.49 -3.74
C SER A 347 -6.21 -18.34 -2.23
N GLY A 348 -5.15 -18.21 -1.45
CA GLY A 348 -5.19 -18.02 0.00
C GLY A 348 -5.43 -19.29 0.81
N ALA A 349 -5.67 -20.43 0.18
CA ALA A 349 -5.98 -21.69 0.87
C ALA A 349 -4.84 -22.17 1.78
N GLY A 350 -3.58 -21.88 1.45
CA GLY A 350 -2.43 -22.25 2.28
C GLY A 350 -2.24 -21.40 3.53
N ASN A 351 -2.99 -20.30 3.70
CA ASN A 351 -2.92 -19.49 4.90
C ASN A 351 -3.57 -20.25 6.07
N PRO A 352 -2.91 -20.44 7.24
CA PRO A 352 -3.51 -21.12 8.40
C PRO A 352 -4.79 -20.46 8.93
N LYS A 353 -4.99 -19.16 8.66
CA LYS A 353 -6.23 -18.43 8.97
C LYS A 353 -7.34 -18.69 7.97
N CYS A 354 -7.09 -19.36 6.83
CA CYS A 354 -8.12 -19.73 5.87
C CYS A 354 -9.03 -20.81 6.48
N LYS A 355 -10.20 -20.39 7.00
CA LYS A 355 -11.11 -21.28 7.74
C LYS A 355 -12.36 -21.66 6.95
N VAL A 356 -12.66 -20.97 5.85
CA VAL A 356 -13.84 -21.23 5.04
C VAL A 356 -13.56 -21.08 3.54
N ALA A 357 -14.04 -22.05 2.76
CA ALA A 357 -14.10 -21.98 1.31
C ALA A 357 -15.52 -21.65 0.86
N VAL A 358 -15.65 -20.77 -0.13
CA VAL A 358 -16.87 -20.63 -0.93
C VAL A 358 -16.69 -21.48 -2.18
N VAL A 359 -17.44 -22.58 -2.30
CA VAL A 359 -17.28 -23.58 -3.36
C VAL A 359 -18.43 -23.48 -4.35
N MET A 360 -18.10 -23.37 -5.63
CA MET A 360 -19.08 -23.45 -6.72
C MET A 360 -19.23 -24.89 -7.18
N CYS A 361 -20.46 -25.39 -7.11
CA CYS A 361 -20.81 -26.77 -7.43
C CYS A 361 -22.02 -26.79 -8.37
N ARG A 362 -22.18 -27.87 -9.12
CA ARG A 362 -23.34 -28.15 -9.95
C ARG A 362 -24.38 -28.90 -9.10
N SER A 363 -25.54 -28.28 -8.89
CA SER A 363 -26.64 -28.83 -8.07
C SER A 363 -27.71 -29.56 -8.87
N SER A 364 -27.81 -29.34 -10.18
CA SER A 364 -28.74 -30.08 -11.04
C SER A 364 -28.26 -30.15 -12.50
N ARG A 365 -28.54 -31.27 -13.16
CA ARG A 365 -28.42 -31.41 -14.63
C ARG A 365 -29.73 -31.10 -15.36
N ASP A 366 -30.83 -31.05 -14.63
CA ASP A 366 -32.20 -31.01 -15.13
C ASP A 366 -32.85 -29.67 -14.78
N VAL A 367 -32.35 -28.60 -15.40
CA VAL A 367 -32.96 -27.27 -15.30
C VAL A 367 -33.15 -26.74 -16.71
N SER A 368 -34.37 -26.28 -16.99
CA SER A 368 -34.76 -25.65 -18.26
C SER A 368 -33.92 -24.42 -18.64
N SER A 369 -33.09 -23.91 -17.71
CA SER A 369 -32.16 -22.81 -17.90
C SER A 369 -30.72 -23.25 -17.63
N ARG A 370 -29.84 -23.06 -18.62
CA ARG A 370 -28.38 -23.25 -18.53
C ARG A 370 -27.75 -22.53 -17.34
N HIS A 371 -28.30 -21.40 -16.90
CA HIS A 371 -27.77 -20.62 -15.77
C HIS A 371 -28.24 -21.10 -14.39
N GLY A 372 -29.19 -22.04 -14.32
CA GLY A 372 -29.77 -22.56 -13.07
C GLY A 372 -29.11 -23.84 -12.54
N GLN A 373 -28.03 -24.31 -13.17
CA GLN A 373 -27.43 -25.62 -12.87
C GLN A 373 -26.45 -25.61 -11.68
N HIS A 374 -26.04 -24.43 -11.21
CA HIS A 374 -24.97 -24.26 -10.23
C HIS A 374 -25.46 -23.63 -8.94
N SER A 375 -24.80 -23.97 -7.84
CA SER A 375 -24.99 -23.43 -6.48
C SER A 375 -23.65 -22.98 -5.91
N MET A 376 -23.71 -22.09 -4.91
CA MET A 376 -22.56 -21.80 -4.05
C MET A 376 -22.82 -22.31 -2.65
N ILE A 377 -21.81 -22.91 -2.04
CA ILE A 377 -21.91 -23.51 -0.71
C ILE A 377 -20.67 -23.18 0.12
N LEU A 378 -20.88 -22.95 1.41
CA LEU A 378 -19.80 -22.72 2.37
C LEU A 378 -19.25 -24.04 2.88
N VAL A 379 -17.94 -24.21 2.83
CA VAL A 379 -17.24 -25.41 3.31
C VAL A 379 -16.15 -25.00 4.29
N PRO A 380 -16.27 -25.31 5.59
CA PRO A 380 -15.17 -25.14 6.54
C PRO A 380 -13.93 -25.90 6.08
N MET A 381 -12.76 -25.29 6.14
CA MET A 381 -11.51 -25.92 5.63
C MET A 381 -11.08 -27.15 6.45
N GLU A 382 -11.57 -27.27 7.69
CA GLU A 382 -11.29 -28.39 8.60
C GLU A 382 -12.31 -29.54 8.44
N THR A 383 -13.27 -29.44 7.51
CA THR A 383 -14.27 -30.49 7.28
C THR A 383 -13.57 -31.76 6.78
N PRO A 384 -13.85 -32.95 7.36
CA PRO A 384 -13.30 -34.21 6.87
C PRO A 384 -13.52 -34.38 5.36
N GLY A 385 -12.46 -34.76 4.65
CA GLY A 385 -12.47 -34.91 3.18
C GLY A 385 -11.95 -33.69 2.41
N VAL A 386 -11.79 -32.53 3.03
CA VAL A 386 -11.10 -31.39 2.42
C VAL A 386 -9.59 -31.62 2.48
N LYS A 387 -8.92 -31.69 1.33
CA LYS A 387 -7.49 -31.95 1.24
C LYS A 387 -6.79 -30.90 0.38
N LEU A 388 -5.82 -30.19 0.96
CA LEU A 388 -4.89 -29.36 0.21
C LEU A 388 -3.82 -30.28 -0.38
N ILE A 389 -3.75 -30.36 -1.71
CA ILE A 389 -2.89 -31.33 -2.40
C ILE A 389 -1.50 -30.74 -2.66
N ARG A 390 -1.43 -29.57 -3.28
CA ARG A 390 -0.17 -28.92 -3.63
C ARG A 390 -0.35 -27.43 -3.93
N PRO A 391 0.68 -26.61 -3.71
CA PRO A 391 0.73 -25.25 -4.23
C PRO A 391 0.94 -25.25 -5.76
N LEU A 392 0.51 -24.17 -6.40
CA LEU A 392 0.69 -23.87 -7.82
C LEU A 392 1.57 -22.63 -7.95
N THR A 393 2.51 -22.66 -8.88
CA THR A 393 3.44 -21.54 -9.10
C THR A 393 3.06 -20.72 -10.31
N VAL A 394 3.26 -19.41 -10.23
CA VAL A 394 3.18 -18.45 -11.33
C VAL A 394 4.61 -18.02 -11.67
N PHE A 395 5.12 -18.48 -12.83
CA PHE A 395 6.53 -18.26 -13.23
C PHE A 395 7.56 -18.64 -12.14
N GLY A 396 7.31 -19.76 -11.45
CA GLY A 396 8.17 -20.26 -10.38
C GLY A 396 7.98 -19.58 -9.01
N GLN A 397 7.09 -18.60 -8.87
CA GLN A 397 6.72 -17.98 -7.60
C GLN A 397 5.46 -18.65 -7.03
N ASP A 398 5.47 -18.99 -5.75
CA ASP A 398 4.37 -19.68 -5.05
C ASP A 398 3.34 -18.73 -4.41
N ASP A 399 3.63 -17.43 -4.39
CA ASP A 399 2.81 -16.38 -3.77
C ASP A 399 2.50 -16.64 -2.27
N ALA A 400 3.46 -17.25 -1.55
CA ALA A 400 3.30 -17.67 -0.17
C ALA A 400 2.85 -16.55 0.78
N ILE A 401 3.24 -15.30 0.51
CA ILE A 401 2.85 -14.15 1.34
C ILE A 401 1.33 -13.92 1.37
N HIS A 402 0.62 -14.20 0.28
CA HIS A 402 -0.83 -14.10 0.21
C HIS A 402 -1.52 -15.44 0.50
N GLY A 403 -0.78 -16.44 1.01
CA GLY A 403 -1.27 -17.80 1.25
C GLY A 403 -1.27 -18.71 0.02
N GLY A 404 -0.64 -18.28 -1.08
CA GLY A 404 -0.43 -19.04 -2.31
C GLY A 404 -1.68 -19.44 -3.07
N HIS A 405 -1.51 -20.27 -4.10
CA HIS A 405 -2.59 -20.84 -4.90
C HIS A 405 -2.54 -22.36 -4.80
N PHE A 406 -3.66 -23.01 -4.50
CA PHE A 406 -3.64 -24.46 -4.24
C PHE A 406 -4.59 -25.25 -5.16
N GLU A 407 -4.19 -26.48 -5.41
CA GLU A 407 -5.10 -27.57 -5.78
C GLU A 407 -5.71 -28.15 -4.49
N VAL A 408 -7.04 -28.22 -4.45
CA VAL A 408 -7.84 -28.65 -3.29
C VAL A 408 -8.82 -29.72 -3.74
N HIS A 409 -8.78 -30.88 -3.09
CA HIS A 409 -9.72 -31.98 -3.32
C HIS A 409 -10.80 -31.97 -2.23
N PHE A 410 -12.03 -32.19 -2.65
CA PHE A 410 -13.19 -32.40 -1.79
C PHE A 410 -13.62 -33.86 -2.00
N GLU A 411 -13.30 -34.73 -1.04
CA GLU A 411 -13.62 -36.17 -1.11
C GLU A 411 -14.70 -36.52 -0.08
N ASN A 412 -15.93 -36.76 -0.55
CA ASN A 412 -17.10 -37.05 0.28
C ASN A 412 -17.30 -36.03 1.42
N VAL A 413 -17.03 -34.76 1.12
CA VAL A 413 -17.13 -33.67 2.10
C VAL A 413 -18.60 -33.43 2.40
N ARG A 414 -18.99 -33.63 3.65
CA ARG A 414 -20.37 -33.47 4.13
C ARG A 414 -20.53 -32.17 4.90
N VAL A 415 -21.50 -31.35 4.50
CA VAL A 415 -21.82 -30.08 5.16
C VAL A 415 -23.33 -29.91 5.33
N PRO A 416 -23.79 -29.21 6.38
CA PRO A 416 -25.22 -28.97 6.57
C PRO A 416 -25.87 -28.28 5.38
N ALA A 417 -27.14 -28.59 5.12
CA ALA A 417 -27.93 -27.92 4.09
C ALA A 417 -27.98 -26.40 4.24
N SER A 418 -27.93 -25.93 5.49
CA SER A 418 -27.88 -24.50 5.84
C SER A 418 -26.59 -23.80 5.40
N ASN A 419 -25.58 -24.52 4.89
CA ASN A 419 -24.38 -23.91 4.32
C ASN A 419 -24.58 -23.43 2.86
N ILE A 420 -25.69 -23.76 2.21
CA ILE A 420 -25.98 -23.26 0.86
C ILE A 420 -26.21 -21.74 0.90
N ILE A 421 -25.61 -21.01 -0.02
CA ILE A 421 -25.76 -19.56 -0.11
C ILE A 421 -26.95 -19.25 -1.03
N LEU A 422 -27.90 -18.45 -0.53
CA LEU A 422 -29.15 -18.03 -1.20
C LEU A 422 -30.13 -19.17 -1.54
N GLY A 423 -29.68 -20.25 -2.17
CA GLY A 423 -30.50 -21.40 -2.55
C GLY A 423 -29.94 -22.17 -3.74
N GLU A 424 -30.54 -23.32 -4.02
CA GLU A 424 -30.13 -24.18 -5.13
C GLU A 424 -30.33 -23.50 -6.49
N GLY A 425 -29.38 -23.71 -7.42
CA GLY A 425 -29.44 -23.16 -8.78
C GLY A 425 -29.13 -21.66 -8.88
N ARG A 426 -28.74 -21.00 -7.77
CA ARG A 426 -28.44 -19.55 -7.74
C ARG A 426 -26.95 -19.21 -7.86
N GLY A 427 -26.09 -20.21 -8.09
CA GLY A 427 -24.63 -20.05 -8.14
C GLY A 427 -24.15 -19.07 -9.20
N PHE A 428 -24.74 -19.06 -10.41
CA PHE A 428 -24.35 -18.12 -11.45
C PHE A 428 -24.67 -16.67 -11.10
N GLU A 429 -25.83 -16.42 -10.48
CA GLU A 429 -26.20 -15.09 -10.01
C GLU A 429 -25.23 -14.57 -8.96
N ILE A 430 -24.90 -15.41 -7.98
CA ILE A 430 -23.93 -15.07 -6.93
C ILE A 430 -22.55 -14.82 -7.54
N ALA A 431 -22.10 -15.67 -8.48
CA ALA A 431 -20.82 -15.50 -9.16
C ALA A 431 -20.72 -14.15 -9.89
N GLN A 432 -21.75 -13.77 -10.64
CA GLN A 432 -21.77 -12.48 -11.36
C GLN A 432 -21.75 -11.28 -10.41
N ARG A 433 -22.42 -11.39 -9.26
CA ARG A 433 -22.44 -10.35 -8.22
C ARG A 433 -21.10 -10.24 -7.48
N ARG A 434 -20.44 -11.37 -7.23
CA ARG A 434 -19.08 -11.46 -6.66
C ARG A 434 -18.02 -10.88 -7.60
N LEU A 435 -18.04 -11.28 -8.87
CA LEU A 435 -16.97 -10.98 -9.82
C LEU A 435 -17.03 -9.53 -10.34
N GLY A 436 -18.18 -8.85 -10.25
CA GLY A 436 -18.31 -7.46 -10.68
C GLY A 436 -17.37 -6.51 -9.93
N PRO A 437 -17.56 -6.32 -8.60
CA PRO A 437 -16.68 -5.50 -7.79
C PRO A 437 -15.25 -6.05 -7.72
N GLY A 438 -15.07 -7.38 -7.65
CA GLY A 438 -13.74 -8.01 -7.69
C GLY A 438 -12.91 -7.58 -8.90
N ARG A 439 -13.48 -7.62 -10.11
CA ARG A 439 -12.82 -7.16 -11.34
C ARG A 439 -12.45 -5.68 -11.27
N LEU A 440 -13.33 -4.85 -10.71
CA LEU A 440 -13.08 -3.42 -10.57
C LEU A 440 -11.96 -3.14 -9.55
N HIS A 441 -11.98 -3.79 -8.37
CA HIS A 441 -10.95 -3.65 -7.35
C HIS A 441 -9.57 -4.03 -7.86
N HIS A 442 -9.47 -5.12 -8.65
CA HIS A 442 -8.22 -5.48 -9.33
C HIS A 442 -7.79 -4.43 -10.34
N SER A 443 -8.74 -3.84 -11.08
CA SER A 443 -8.44 -2.79 -12.06
C SER A 443 -7.94 -1.50 -11.41
N MET A 444 -8.54 -1.09 -10.28
CA MET A 444 -8.08 0.06 -9.48
C MET A 444 -6.63 -0.15 -9.01
N ARG A 445 -6.33 -1.31 -8.40
CA ARG A 445 -4.97 -1.63 -7.95
C ARG A 445 -3.97 -1.73 -9.11
N ALA A 446 -4.41 -2.18 -10.29
CA ALA A 446 -3.55 -2.26 -11.48
C ALA A 446 -3.08 -0.88 -11.97
N VAL A 447 -3.89 0.17 -11.79
CA VAL A 447 -3.46 1.56 -12.06
C VAL A 447 -2.34 1.97 -11.09
N GLY A 448 -2.49 1.66 -9.80
CA GLY A 448 -1.47 1.89 -8.78
C GLY A 448 -0.14 1.19 -9.10
N LEU A 449 -0.21 -0.10 -9.45
CA LEU A 449 0.94 -0.88 -9.87
C LEU A 449 1.65 -0.24 -11.07
N ALA A 450 0.90 0.22 -12.07
CA ALA A 450 1.45 0.84 -13.27
C ALA A 450 2.10 2.21 -12.97
N GLU A 451 1.52 3.03 -12.09
CA GLU A 451 2.15 4.26 -11.63
C GLU A 451 3.49 3.98 -10.94
N HIS A 452 3.54 2.98 -10.05
CA HIS A 452 4.78 2.62 -9.38
C HIS A 452 5.82 2.10 -10.38
N ALA A 453 5.42 1.28 -11.36
CA ALA A 453 6.31 0.82 -12.42
C ALA A 453 6.86 1.98 -13.28
N LEU A 454 6.02 2.97 -13.63
CA LEU A 454 6.45 4.16 -14.36
C LEU A 454 7.40 5.04 -13.53
N GLU A 455 7.15 5.18 -12.24
CA GLU A 455 8.04 5.88 -11.32
C GLU A 455 9.43 5.23 -11.31
N LEU A 456 9.50 3.91 -11.13
CA LEU A 456 10.75 3.15 -11.15
C LEU A 456 11.46 3.24 -12.51
N LEU A 457 10.72 3.16 -13.62
CA LEU A 457 11.24 3.36 -14.97
C LEU A 457 11.92 4.72 -15.10
N CYS A 458 11.24 5.80 -14.70
CA CYS A 458 11.78 7.17 -14.78
C CYS A 458 13.03 7.35 -13.90
N GLN A 459 13.00 6.85 -12.65
CA GLN A 459 14.15 6.89 -11.74
C GLN A 459 15.34 6.12 -12.32
N ARG A 460 15.11 4.94 -12.90
CA ARG A 460 16.14 4.15 -13.56
C ARG A 460 16.68 4.86 -14.81
N ALA A 461 15.79 5.45 -15.60
CA ALA A 461 16.16 6.12 -16.84
C ALA A 461 17.00 7.39 -16.59
N ALA A 462 16.72 8.14 -15.52
CA ALA A 462 17.46 9.32 -15.09
C ALA A 462 18.82 8.99 -14.44
N SER A 463 18.93 7.86 -13.76
CA SER A 463 20.17 7.48 -13.06
C SER A 463 21.22 6.84 -13.97
N ARG A 464 20.81 6.12 -15.02
CA ARG A 464 21.72 5.33 -15.88
C ARG A 464 22.14 6.08 -17.15
N GLN A 465 23.32 5.76 -17.68
CA GLN A 465 23.89 6.35 -18.88
C GLN A 465 24.38 5.24 -19.83
N THR A 466 24.18 5.42 -21.13
CA THR A 466 24.75 4.60 -22.21
C THR A 466 24.94 5.44 -23.46
N PHE A 467 25.94 5.12 -24.27
CA PHE A 467 26.30 5.89 -25.48
C PHE A 467 26.40 7.41 -25.23
N GLY A 468 27.01 7.79 -24.10
CA GLY A 468 27.21 9.19 -23.71
C GLY A 468 25.95 9.94 -23.21
N LYS A 469 24.76 9.34 -23.22
CA LYS A 469 23.49 9.98 -22.81
C LYS A 469 22.78 9.24 -21.69
N LYS A 470 22.03 9.96 -20.86
CA LYS A 470 21.10 9.33 -19.90
C LYS A 470 20.04 8.54 -20.66
N LEU A 471 19.49 7.47 -20.08
CA LEU A 471 18.56 6.61 -20.82
C LEU A 471 17.33 7.39 -21.31
N HIS A 472 16.78 8.29 -20.49
CA HIS A 472 15.63 9.13 -20.88
C HIS A 472 15.92 10.12 -22.03
N GLN A 473 17.18 10.31 -22.41
CA GLN A 473 17.57 11.14 -23.56
C GLN A 473 17.66 10.33 -24.87
N HIS A 474 17.52 9.01 -24.79
CA HIS A 474 17.29 8.16 -25.97
C HIS A 474 15.80 8.17 -26.27
N GLU A 475 15.45 8.62 -27.48
CA GLU A 475 14.06 8.93 -27.86
C GLU A 475 13.10 7.75 -27.68
N VAL A 476 13.54 6.52 -27.95
CA VAL A 476 12.75 5.30 -27.71
C VAL A 476 12.32 5.16 -26.25
N VAL A 477 13.21 5.44 -25.30
CA VAL A 477 12.90 5.40 -23.86
C VAL A 477 11.98 6.55 -23.47
N ALA A 478 12.16 7.74 -24.06
CA ALA A 478 11.27 8.87 -23.84
C ALA A 478 9.84 8.56 -24.32
N HIS A 479 9.70 7.94 -25.49
CA HIS A 479 8.41 7.48 -26.01
C HIS A 479 7.77 6.43 -25.11
N TRP A 480 8.52 5.48 -24.58
CA TRP A 480 7.98 4.51 -23.63
C TRP A 480 7.42 5.13 -22.34
N ILE A 481 8.09 6.16 -21.81
CA ILE A 481 7.59 6.93 -20.66
C ILE A 481 6.29 7.65 -21.04
N ALA A 482 6.25 8.30 -22.21
CA ALA A 482 5.08 9.02 -22.70
C ALA A 482 3.87 8.08 -22.91
N GLU A 483 4.07 6.95 -23.61
CA GLU A 483 3.05 5.93 -23.85
C GLU A 483 2.53 5.33 -22.54
N SER A 484 3.42 5.09 -21.57
CA SER A 484 3.01 4.60 -20.24
C SER A 484 2.09 5.60 -19.54
N ARG A 485 2.43 6.90 -19.56
CA ARG A 485 1.56 7.95 -18.99
C ARG A 485 0.20 8.00 -19.70
N LEU A 486 0.16 7.96 -21.02
CA LEU A 486 -1.09 7.95 -21.79
C LEU A 486 -1.99 6.77 -21.41
N MET A 487 -1.44 5.55 -21.41
CA MET A 487 -2.19 4.34 -21.08
C MET A 487 -2.72 4.37 -19.64
N ILE A 488 -1.92 4.88 -18.69
CA ILE A 488 -2.33 5.00 -17.29
C ILE A 488 -3.52 5.96 -17.16
N GLU A 489 -3.46 7.16 -17.74
CA GLU A 489 -4.58 8.12 -17.64
C GLU A 489 -5.87 7.61 -18.30
N GLN A 490 -5.76 7.03 -19.50
CA GLN A 490 -6.90 6.44 -20.20
C GLN A 490 -7.57 5.34 -19.36
N THR A 491 -6.75 4.48 -18.73
CA THR A 491 -7.25 3.38 -17.91
C THR A 491 -7.80 3.86 -16.58
N ARG A 492 -7.20 4.88 -15.94
CA ARG A 492 -7.71 5.49 -14.71
C ARG A 492 -9.09 6.09 -14.93
N LEU A 493 -9.27 6.88 -15.98
CA LEU A 493 -10.57 7.48 -16.30
C LEU A 493 -11.63 6.41 -16.63
N LEU A 494 -11.24 5.35 -17.35
CA LEU A 494 -12.14 4.22 -17.59
C LEU A 494 -12.50 3.46 -16.30
N THR A 495 -11.58 3.37 -15.33
CA THR A 495 -11.83 2.79 -14.01
C THR A 495 -12.83 3.62 -13.23
N LEU A 496 -12.66 4.94 -13.18
CA LEU A 496 -13.58 5.86 -12.53
C LEU A 496 -14.96 5.85 -13.20
N TYR A 497 -15.01 5.74 -14.53
CA TYR A 497 -16.27 5.59 -15.25
C TYR A 497 -17.01 4.29 -14.88
N ALA A 498 -16.29 3.17 -14.76
CA ALA A 498 -16.87 1.91 -14.32
C ALA A 498 -17.35 1.97 -12.86
N ALA A 499 -16.56 2.59 -11.97
CA ALA A 499 -16.94 2.82 -10.57
C ALA A 499 -18.20 3.68 -10.46
N HIS A 500 -18.24 4.82 -11.14
CA HIS A 500 -19.41 5.69 -11.18
C HIS A 500 -20.66 5.00 -11.74
N SER A 501 -20.48 4.15 -12.75
CA SER A 501 -21.58 3.34 -13.30
C SER A 501 -22.12 2.33 -12.29
N LEU A 502 -21.27 1.74 -11.44
CA LEU A 502 -21.72 0.88 -10.34
C LEU A 502 -22.50 1.67 -9.29
N ASP A 503 -22.00 2.83 -8.89
CA ASP A 503 -22.64 3.68 -7.87
C ASP A 503 -24.02 4.16 -8.33
N THR A 504 -24.17 4.53 -9.60
CA THR A 504 -25.41 5.15 -10.12
C THR A 504 -26.40 4.17 -10.72
N LEU A 505 -25.94 3.05 -11.31
CA LEU A 505 -26.79 2.12 -12.05
C LEU A 505 -26.84 0.70 -11.44
N GLY A 506 -25.93 0.39 -10.51
CA GLY A 506 -25.76 -0.93 -9.92
C GLY A 506 -25.08 -1.95 -10.85
N SER A 507 -24.68 -3.09 -10.27
CA SER A 507 -23.80 -4.08 -10.91
C SER A 507 -24.32 -4.69 -12.22
N ARG A 508 -25.65 -4.84 -12.36
CA ARG A 508 -26.24 -5.45 -13.55
C ARG A 508 -26.13 -4.55 -14.77
N ALA A 509 -26.39 -3.25 -14.61
CA ALA A 509 -26.35 -2.28 -15.68
C ALA A 509 -24.90 -1.88 -16.03
N ALA A 510 -24.02 -1.81 -15.04
CA ALA A 510 -22.61 -1.48 -15.21
C ALA A 510 -21.74 -2.62 -15.80
N ARG A 511 -22.34 -3.78 -16.14
CA ARG A 511 -21.61 -4.97 -16.61
C ARG A 511 -20.70 -4.68 -17.80
N LYS A 512 -21.15 -3.85 -18.74
CA LYS A 512 -20.35 -3.48 -19.92
C LYS A 512 -19.10 -2.71 -19.51
N GLN A 513 -19.24 -1.72 -18.63
CA GLN A 513 -18.14 -0.89 -18.13
C GLN A 513 -17.13 -1.71 -17.34
N VAL A 514 -17.59 -2.61 -16.46
CA VAL A 514 -16.72 -3.52 -15.71
C VAL A 514 -15.94 -4.47 -16.64
N ALA A 515 -16.57 -4.98 -17.69
CA ALA A 515 -15.89 -5.82 -18.70
C ALA A 515 -14.84 -5.03 -19.50
N MET A 516 -15.17 -3.80 -19.91
CA MET A 516 -14.22 -2.92 -20.63
C MET A 516 -12.98 -2.64 -19.78
N ILE A 517 -13.16 -2.22 -18.53
CA ILE A 517 -12.01 -1.88 -17.68
C ILE A 517 -11.16 -3.11 -17.33
N LYS A 518 -11.79 -4.29 -17.12
CA LYS A 518 -11.05 -5.53 -16.84
C LYS A 518 -10.02 -5.84 -17.93
N VAL A 519 -10.40 -5.69 -19.21
CA VAL A 519 -9.50 -5.91 -20.34
C VAL A 519 -8.44 -4.80 -20.43
N ALA A 520 -8.87 -3.54 -20.35
CA ALA A 520 -7.97 -2.39 -20.51
C ALA A 520 -6.90 -2.36 -19.42
N ALA A 521 -7.29 -2.52 -18.15
CA ALA A 521 -6.38 -2.44 -17.01
C ALA A 521 -5.36 -3.59 -16.98
N ALA A 522 -5.77 -4.81 -17.32
CA ALA A 522 -4.85 -5.95 -17.38
C ALA A 522 -3.80 -5.77 -18.49
N ARG A 523 -4.21 -5.30 -19.67
CA ARG A 523 -3.28 -5.04 -20.79
C ARG A 523 -2.35 -3.87 -20.52
N MET A 524 -2.88 -2.77 -20.00
CA MET A 524 -2.11 -1.58 -19.63
C MET A 524 -1.04 -1.94 -18.61
N SER A 525 -1.43 -2.57 -17.49
CA SER A 525 -0.48 -2.90 -16.42
C SER A 525 0.60 -3.87 -16.91
N CYS A 526 0.25 -4.88 -17.72
CA CYS A 526 1.24 -5.75 -18.37
C CYS A 526 2.23 -4.93 -19.20
N LYS A 527 1.73 -4.03 -20.06
CA LYS A 527 2.58 -3.30 -20.99
C LYS A 527 3.50 -2.31 -20.28
N VAL A 528 3.00 -1.57 -19.30
CA VAL A 528 3.80 -0.61 -18.51
C VAL A 528 4.86 -1.35 -17.69
N VAL A 529 4.50 -2.46 -17.05
CA VAL A 529 5.45 -3.28 -16.29
C VAL A 529 6.49 -3.94 -17.20
N ASP A 530 6.10 -4.40 -18.38
CA ASP A 530 7.01 -4.96 -19.39
C ASP A 530 8.02 -3.91 -19.88
N ILE A 531 7.57 -2.69 -20.15
CA ILE A 531 8.43 -1.55 -20.46
C ILE A 531 9.44 -1.26 -19.33
N ALA A 532 9.02 -1.42 -18.07
CA ALA A 532 9.86 -1.13 -16.90
C ALA A 532 10.87 -2.25 -16.56
N ILE A 533 10.49 -3.52 -16.73
CA ILE A 533 11.25 -4.70 -16.27
C ILE A 533 11.44 -5.76 -17.35
N GLN A 534 10.35 -6.08 -18.07
CA GLN A 534 10.00 -7.40 -18.62
C GLN A 534 9.63 -8.44 -17.50
N TYR A 535 8.41 -8.35 -16.89
CA TYR A 535 7.99 -9.10 -15.67
C TYR A 535 6.57 -9.72 -15.68
N SER A 536 6.29 -10.57 -14.68
CA SER A 536 5.28 -11.64 -14.64
C SER A 536 3.94 -11.37 -13.92
N TYR A 537 3.85 -10.56 -12.85
CA TYR A 537 2.63 -10.51 -12.02
C TYR A 537 1.40 -9.97 -12.79
N ALA A 538 1.53 -8.88 -13.53
CA ALA A 538 0.44 -8.30 -14.30
C ALA A 538 -0.15 -9.30 -15.33
N ARG A 539 0.63 -10.30 -15.76
CA ARG A 539 0.20 -11.31 -16.74
C ARG A 539 -0.97 -12.16 -16.26
N THR A 540 -1.09 -12.41 -14.95
CA THR A 540 -2.15 -13.24 -14.37
C THR A 540 -3.51 -12.56 -14.46
N LEU A 541 -3.56 -11.22 -14.40
CA LEU A 541 -4.81 -10.44 -14.50
C LEU A 541 -5.52 -10.59 -15.85
N ARG A 542 -4.81 -11.03 -16.91
CA ARG A 542 -5.41 -11.36 -18.21
C ARG A 542 -6.11 -12.72 -18.26
N ILE A 543 -6.01 -13.50 -17.18
CA ILE A 543 -6.55 -14.87 -17.06
C ILE A 543 -7.53 -14.94 -15.88
N ALA A 544 -7.11 -14.45 -14.70
CA ALA A 544 -7.92 -14.43 -13.49
C ALA A 544 -9.20 -13.60 -13.66
N ASP A 545 -10.27 -13.98 -12.96
CA ASP A 545 -11.62 -13.38 -13.04
C ASP A 545 -12.20 -13.28 -14.47
N GLY A 546 -11.78 -14.20 -15.36
CA GLY A 546 -12.19 -14.32 -16.75
C GLY A 546 -11.10 -13.82 -17.72
N PRO A 547 -10.72 -14.63 -18.72
CA PRO A 547 -9.77 -14.23 -19.76
C PRO A 547 -10.24 -13.04 -20.60
N ASP A 548 -9.29 -12.30 -21.18
CA ASP A 548 -9.56 -11.15 -22.06
C ASP A 548 -10.60 -11.47 -23.14
N GLU A 549 -10.48 -12.63 -23.79
CA GLU A 549 -11.29 -13.04 -24.94
C GLU A 549 -12.77 -13.20 -24.56
N VAL A 550 -13.06 -13.74 -23.37
CA VAL A 550 -14.43 -13.89 -22.86
C VAL A 550 -15.08 -12.53 -22.63
N HIS A 551 -14.32 -11.56 -22.11
CA HIS A 551 -14.80 -10.20 -21.89
C HIS A 551 -15.00 -9.45 -23.21
N LEU A 552 -14.09 -9.61 -24.19
CA LEU A 552 -14.23 -9.01 -25.52
C LEU A 552 -15.49 -9.48 -26.25
N SER A 553 -15.79 -10.78 -26.22
CA SER A 553 -17.04 -11.31 -26.80
C SER A 553 -18.28 -10.72 -26.10
N SER A 554 -18.23 -10.57 -24.78
CA SER A 554 -19.31 -9.95 -24.00
C SER A 554 -19.52 -8.47 -24.37
N ILE A 555 -18.43 -7.71 -24.52
CA ILE A 555 -18.46 -6.30 -24.94
C ILE A 555 -19.06 -6.19 -26.34
N ALA A 556 -18.60 -7.00 -27.30
CA ALA A 556 -19.09 -6.99 -28.67
C ALA A 556 -20.60 -7.28 -28.75
N SER A 557 -21.09 -8.27 -27.99
CA SER A 557 -22.51 -8.60 -27.93
C SER A 557 -23.35 -7.45 -27.35
N LEU A 558 -22.88 -6.80 -26.28
CA LEU A 558 -23.56 -5.67 -25.66
C LEU A 558 -23.54 -4.43 -26.57
N GLU A 559 -22.42 -4.14 -27.21
CA GLU A 559 -22.29 -3.04 -28.17
C GLU A 559 -23.25 -3.19 -29.34
N LEU A 560 -23.32 -4.38 -29.95
CA LEU A 560 -24.25 -4.64 -31.05
C LEU A 560 -25.71 -4.38 -30.64
N LYS A 561 -26.11 -4.83 -29.45
CA LYS A 561 -27.46 -4.57 -28.92
C LYS A 561 -27.72 -3.08 -28.69
N ASP A 562 -26.73 -2.33 -28.25
CA ASP A 562 -26.87 -0.87 -28.06
C ASP A 562 -27.01 -0.15 -29.40
N GLN A 563 -26.19 -0.52 -30.39
CA GLN A 563 -26.23 0.08 -31.73
C GLN A 563 -27.52 -0.24 -32.47
N LEU A 564 -28.01 -1.48 -32.39
CA LEU A 564 -29.30 -1.86 -32.98
C LEU A 564 -30.46 -1.10 -32.35
N ARG A 565 -30.48 -0.95 -31.02
CA ARG A 565 -31.50 -0.15 -30.32
C ARG A 565 -31.47 1.31 -30.76
N LYS A 566 -30.29 1.92 -30.89
CA LYS A 566 -30.14 3.29 -31.40
C LYS A 566 -30.59 3.43 -32.85
N SER A 567 -30.28 2.45 -33.70
CA SER A 567 -30.73 2.44 -35.09
C SER A 567 -32.25 2.33 -35.18
N GLN A 568 -32.88 1.48 -34.36
CA GLN A 568 -34.33 1.33 -34.31
C GLN A 568 -35.03 2.58 -33.79
N ALA A 569 -34.46 3.29 -32.82
CA ALA A 569 -35.02 4.54 -32.30
C ALA A 569 -34.92 5.73 -33.28
N LYS A 570 -34.13 5.59 -34.35
CA LYS A 570 -34.01 6.59 -35.43
C LYS A 570 -34.98 6.34 -36.60
N LEU A 571 -35.55 5.13 -36.68
CA LEU A 571 -36.62 4.75 -37.60
C LEU A 571 -37.95 5.10 -36.96
#